data_AF-A0A387FBV1-F1
#
_entry.id   AF-A0A387FBV1-F1
#
_cell.length_a   1.000
_cell.length_b   1.000
_cell.length_c   1.000
_cell.angle_alpha   90.00
_cell.angle_beta   90.00
_cell.angle_gamma   90.00
#
_symmetry.space_group_name_H-M   'P 1'
#
loop_
_entity.id
_entity.type
_entity.pdbx_description
1 polymer ?
#
loop_
_entity_poly.entity_id
_entity_poly.type
_entity_poly.pdbx_seq_one_letter_code
_entity_poly.pdbx_strand_id
1 'polypeptide(L)' 'MKDAKENVNKYVRSLPVLGLIISIILIVLFFFIWKVEGNFVVIFIYCLLPVIVNTSVYGAYLVVRSK' A
#
# COMPACT_ATOMS: atom_id res chain seq x y z
N MET A 1 -13.25 7.51 23.87
CA MET A 1 -12.58 8.33 22.83
C MET A 1 -11.09 8.06 22.69
N LYS A 2 -10.35 7.76 23.78
CA LYS A 2 -8.90 7.45 23.73
C LYS A 2 -8.60 6.20 22.90
N ASP A 3 -9.40 5.14 23.06
CA ASP A 3 -9.23 3.87 22.36
C ASP A 3 -9.50 3.99 20.86
N ALA A 4 -10.48 4.81 20.48
CA ALA A 4 -10.78 5.09 19.07
C ALA A 4 -9.59 5.75 18.36
N LYS A 5 -8.93 6.73 19.00
CA LYS A 5 -7.72 7.37 18.46
C LYS A 5 -6.54 6.39 18.36
N GLU A 6 -6.39 5.52 19.35
CA GLU A 6 -5.31 4.52 19.36
C GLU A 6 -5.52 3.47 18.24
N ASN A 7 -6.75 3.01 18.03
CA ASN A 7 -7.08 2.06 16.99
C ASN A 7 -6.84 2.64 15.59
N VAL A 8 -7.23 3.90 15.36
CA VAL A 8 -6.94 4.60 14.10
C VAL A 8 -5.43 4.70 13.88
N ASN A 9 -4.66 5.04 14.91
CA ASN A 9 -3.21 5.11 14.79
C ASN A 9 -2.57 3.74 14.48
N LYS A 10 -3.02 2.67 15.12
CA LYS A 10 -2.56 1.29 14.82
C LYS A 10 -2.88 0.91 13.38
N TYR A 11 -4.10 1.20 12.93
CA TYR A 11 -4.54 0.95 11.56
C TYR A 11 -3.70 1.72 10.53
N VAL A 12 -3.56 3.03 10.70
CA VAL A 12 -2.83 3.86 9.72
C VAL A 12 -1.35 3.49 9.67
N ARG A 13 -0.75 3.08 10.80
CA ARG A 13 0.63 2.60 10.86
C ARG A 13 0.85 1.26 10.14
N SER A 14 -0.19 0.42 10.00
CA SER A 14 -0.07 -0.85 9.28
C SER A 14 -0.28 -0.72 7.77
N LEU A 15 -0.85 0.40 7.29
CA LEU A 15 -1.13 0.63 5.86
C LEU A 15 0.09 0.40 4.96
N PRO A 16 1.31 0.91 5.24
CA PRO A 16 2.47 0.69 4.36
C PRO A 16 2.80 -0.80 4.19
N VAL A 17 2.72 -1.57 5.28
CA VAL A 17 2.95 -3.02 5.27
C VAL A 17 1.86 -3.74 4.48
N LEU A 18 0.59 -3.35 4.66
CA LEU A 18 -0.53 -3.87 3.88
C LEU A 18 -0.35 -3.58 2.39
N GLY A 19 0.05 -2.36 2.03
CA GLY A 19 0.36 -1.98 0.66
C GLY A 19 1.46 -2.85 0.04
N LEU A 20 2.50 -3.18 0.80
CA LEU A 20 3.58 -4.08 0.37
C LEU A 20 3.07 -5.50 0.11
N ILE A 21 2.30 -6.06 1.03
CA ILE A 21 1.74 -7.42 0.88
C ILE A 21 0.85 -7.48 -0.37
N ILE A 22 -0.04 -6.50 -0.56
CA ILE A 22 -0.92 -6.45 -1.74
C ILE A 22 -0.08 -6.34 -3.02
N SER A 23 0.97 -5.52 -3.03
CA SER A 23 1.82 -5.35 -4.21
C SER A 23 2.56 -6.63 -4.57
N ILE A 24 3.07 -7.38 -3.58
CA ILE A 24 3.70 -8.68 -3.80
C ILE A 24 2.70 -9.67 -4.40
N ILE A 25 1.48 -9.73 -3.85
CA ILE A 25 0.41 -10.60 -4.37
C ILE A 25 0.09 -10.24 -5.83
N LEU A 26 -0.01 -8.95 -6.16
CA LEU A 26 -0.25 -8.50 -7.53
C LEU A 26 0.89 -8.89 -8.47
N ILE A 27 2.15 -8.74 -8.05
CA ILE A 27 3.29 -9.19 -8.86
C ILE A 27 3.19 -10.69 -9.13
N VAL A 28 2.91 -11.51 -8.11
CA VAL A 28 2.75 -12.96 -8.28
C VAL A 28 1.60 -13.27 -9.26
N LEU A 29 0.45 -12.63 -9.08
CA LEU A 29 -0.72 -12.83 -9.93
C LEU A 29 -0.44 -12.45 -11.39
N PHE A 30 0.08 -11.26 -11.64
CA PHE A 30 0.20 -10.72 -13.00
C PHE A 30 1.35 -11.37 -13.78
N PHE A 31 2.49 -11.62 -13.13
CA PHE A 31 3.69 -12.14 -13.82
C PHE A 31 3.76 -13.67 -13.86
N PHE A 32 3.23 -14.39 -12.86
CA PHE A 32 3.40 -15.84 -12.77
C PHE A 32 2.12 -16.62 -13.04
N ILE A 33 0.97 -16.13 -12.56
CA ILE A 33 -0.30 -16.86 -12.66
C ILE A 33 -1.03 -16.50 -13.96
N TRP A 34 -1.34 -15.22 -14.17
CA TRP A 34 -2.08 -14.74 -15.34
C TRP A 34 -1.19 -14.51 -16.57
N LYS A 35 0.11 -14.28 -16.35
CA LYS A 35 1.09 -14.04 -17.43
C LYS A 35 0.61 -12.97 -18.40
N VAL A 36 0.21 -11.83 -17.85
CA VAL A 36 -0.39 -10.73 -18.63
C VAL A 36 0.59 -10.24 -19.69
N GLU A 37 0.11 -10.14 -20.93
CA GLU A 37 0.89 -9.60 -22.05
C GLU A 37 0.85 -8.07 -22.04
N GLY A 38 1.99 -7.42 -22.31
CA GLY A 38 2.08 -5.96 -22.39
C GLY A 38 3.42 -5.40 -21.95
N ASN A 39 3.48 -4.09 -21.75
CA ASN A 39 4.69 -3.43 -21.28
C ASN A 39 4.97 -3.81 -19.81
N PHE A 40 6.03 -4.58 -19.61
CA PHE A 40 6.46 -5.09 -18.30
C PHE A 40 6.59 -3.98 -17.25
N VAL A 41 7.17 -2.84 -17.63
CA VAL A 41 7.41 -1.71 -16.72
C VAL A 41 6.08 -1.09 -16.26
N VAL A 42 5.12 -0.94 -17.18
CA VAL A 42 3.79 -0.40 -16.84
C VAL A 42 3.05 -1.31 -15.88
N ILE A 43 3.05 -2.61 -16.14
CA ILE A 43 2.40 -3.61 -15.26
C ILE A 43 3.09 -3.63 -13.90
N PHE A 44 4.42 -3.59 -13.86
CA PHE A 44 5.17 -3.57 -12.61
C PHE A 44 4.87 -2.33 -11.77
N ILE A 45 4.84 -1.13 -12.38
CA ILE A 45 4.45 0.10 -11.69
C ILE A 45 3.01 0.02 -11.17
N TYR A 46 2.09 -0.55 -11.95
CA TYR A 46 0.71 -0.77 -11.53
C TYR A 46 0.64 -1.66 -10.28
N CYS A 47 1.43 -2.73 -10.22
CA CYS A 47 1.52 -3.58 -9.03
C CYS A 47 2.07 -2.85 -7.80
N LEU A 48 2.86 -1.79 -7.96
CA LEU A 48 3.43 -1.01 -6.86
C LEU A 48 2.51 0.10 -6.33
N LEU A 49 1.42 0.42 -7.04
CA LEU A 49 0.46 1.45 -6.61
C LEU A 49 -0.04 1.27 -5.16
N PRO A 50 -0.36 0.06 -4.67
CA PRO A 50 -0.79 -0.12 -3.30
C PRO A 50 0.27 0.30 -2.27
N VAL A 51 1.56 0.04 -2.50
CA VAL A 51 2.64 0.56 -1.63
C VAL A 51 2.65 2.08 -1.65
N ILE A 52 2.64 2.68 -2.84
CA ILE A 52 2.74 4.14 -3.01
C ILE A 52 1.58 4.84 -2.31
N VAL A 53 0.34 4.40 -2.56
CA VAL A 53 -0.86 5.00 -1.98
C VAL A 53 -0.89 4.84 -0.47
N ASN A 54 -0.69 3.62 0.05
CA ASN A 54 -0.76 3.38 1.49
C ASN A 54 0.36 4.08 2.27
N THR A 55 1.57 4.15 1.70
CA THR A 55 2.68 4.91 2.30
C THR A 55 2.40 6.41 2.28
N SER A 56 1.81 6.93 1.20
CA SER A 56 1.41 8.34 1.11
C SER A 56 0.34 8.70 2.13
N VAL A 57 -0.65 7.84 2.35
CA VAL A 57 -1.68 8.03 3.39
C VAL A 57 -1.07 8.04 4.79
N TYR A 58 -0.16 7.11 5.08
CA TYR A 58 0.58 7.11 6.34
C TYR A 58 1.42 8.38 6.53
N GLY A 59 2.14 8.81 5.49
CA GLY A 59 2.91 10.05 5.50
C GLY A 59 2.04 11.29 5.75
N ALA A 60 0.92 11.41 5.04
CA ALA A 60 -0.04 12.50 5.25
C ALA A 60 -0.60 12.49 6.67
N TYR A 61 -0.92 11.32 7.22
CA TYR A 61 -1.37 11.18 8.60
C TYR A 61 -0.32 11.66 9.62
N LEU A 62 0.96 11.33 9.41
CA LEU A 62 2.05 11.83 10.26
C LEU A 62 2.15 13.36 10.21
N VAL A 63 2.07 13.95 9.01
CA VAL A 63 2.12 15.42 8.84
C VAL A 63 0.96 16.11 9.55
N VAL A 64 -0.26 15.59 9.43
CA VAL A 64 -1.44 16.14 10.10
C VAL A 64 -1.34 15.98 11.61
N ARG A 65 -0.83 14.85 12.10
CA ARG A 65 -0.69 14.59 13.54
C ARG A 65 0.41 15.42 14.20
N SER A 66 1.45 15.80 13.45
CA SER A 66 2.54 16.64 13.95
C SER A 66 2.20 18.14 13.99
N LYS A 67 1.03 18.55 13.47
CA LYS A 67 0.45 19.89 13.62
C LYS A 67 -0.54 19.93 14.78
#